data_AF-A0A9N8PS24-F1
#
_entry.id   AF-A0A9N8PS24-F1
#
_cell.length_a   1.000
_cell.length_b   1.000
_cell.length_c   1.000
_cell.angle_alpha   90.00
_cell.angle_beta   90.00
_cell.angle_gamma   90.00
#
_symmetry.space_group_name_H-M   'P 1'
#
loop_
_entity.id
_entity.type
_entity.pdbx_description
1 polymer ?
#
loop_
_entity_poly.entity_id
_entity_poly.type
_entity_poly.pdbx_seq_one_letter_code
_entity_poly.pdbx_strand_id
1 'polypeptide(L)'
;MLEIASVGWSICNSWVGVMATLAFVIIQGGSPNLLYGLWFVFIMYGFVVYTLAELASVYPSAGGHHLGSNNLGSRIVALSLIAFLAATIISLVRAPTYQSAESVWVTFVDGSGWGNRGVVFFIGILTPGYMYGGLDGAIHLAEEATNAREAVPLALLSTWSLGFVTSFIVAVTAMYSAQDFTTTASRLTWAFARDTGLIFSSKLSLMNDRHQAPV
;
A
#
# COMPACT_ATOMS: atom_id res chain seq x y z
N MET A 1 0.08 -5.70 24.43
CA MET A 1 0.56 -6.44 23.24
C MET A 1 -0.28 -6.15 22.00
N LEU A 2 -1.60 -6.40 22.02
CA LEU A 2 -2.46 -6.17 20.85
C LEU A 2 -2.47 -4.71 20.37
N GLU A 3 -2.46 -3.74 21.29
CA GLU A 3 -2.43 -2.31 20.96
C GLU A 3 -1.13 -1.88 20.28
N ILE A 4 0.00 -2.47 20.66
CA ILE A 4 1.31 -2.12 20.11
C ILE A 4 1.44 -2.62 18.68
N ALA A 5 1.00 -3.87 18.44
CA ALA A 5 0.87 -4.41 17.08
C ALA A 5 -0.10 -3.58 16.23
N SER A 6 -1.16 -3.04 16.86
CA SER A 6 -2.15 -2.20 16.21
C SER A 6 -1.59 -0.81 15.82
N VAL A 7 -0.81 -0.19 16.70
CA VAL A 7 -0.13 1.08 16.42
C VAL A 7 0.90 0.90 15.31
N GLY A 8 1.74 -0.15 15.37
CA GLY A 8 2.71 -0.49 14.32
C GLY A 8 2.05 -0.62 12.93
N TRP A 9 0.94 -1.36 12.87
CA TRP A 9 0.13 -1.50 11.66
C TRP A 9 -0.40 -0.16 11.13
N SER A 10 -0.93 0.69 12.00
CA SER A 10 -1.53 1.98 11.61
C SER A 10 -0.51 2.93 10.98
N ILE A 11 0.74 2.87 11.41
CA ILE A 11 1.81 3.73 10.91
C ILE A 11 2.20 3.33 9.49
N CYS A 12 2.34 2.03 9.23
CA CYS A 12 2.74 1.58 7.90
C CYS A 12 1.61 1.69 6.88
N ASN A 13 0.35 1.39 7.28
CA ASN A 13 -0.83 1.42 6.42
C ASN A 13 -0.55 0.90 4.98
N SER A 14 0.17 -0.22 4.95
CA SER A 14 0.92 -0.75 3.80
C SER A 14 0.08 -0.89 2.52
N TRP A 15 -1.16 -1.37 2.66
CA TRP A 15 -2.07 -1.60 1.54
C TRP A 15 -2.45 -0.29 0.82
N VAL A 16 -2.54 0.84 1.55
CA VAL A 16 -2.80 2.15 0.94
C VAL A 16 -1.57 2.65 0.19
N GLY A 17 -0.37 2.45 0.73
CA GLY A 17 0.89 2.84 0.08
C GLY A 17 1.06 2.16 -1.29
N VAL A 18 0.76 0.86 -1.36
CA VAL A 18 0.79 0.09 -2.62
C VAL A 18 -0.25 0.62 -3.61
N MET A 19 -1.47 0.91 -3.15
CA MET A 19 -2.53 1.44 -4.02
C MET A 19 -2.22 2.86 -4.52
N ALA A 20 -1.63 3.70 -3.69
CA ALA A 20 -1.25 5.07 -4.05
C ALA A 20 -0.19 5.12 -5.16
N THR A 21 0.67 4.11 -5.23
CA THR A 21 1.78 4.03 -6.18
C THR A 21 1.54 3.02 -7.31
N LEU A 22 0.30 2.52 -7.44
CA LEU A 22 -0.07 1.45 -8.35
C LEU A 22 0.14 1.80 -9.84
N ALA A 23 -0.14 3.05 -10.22
CA ALA A 23 0.00 3.50 -11.61
C ALA A 23 1.46 3.37 -12.11
N PHE A 24 2.44 3.65 -11.25
CA PHE A 24 3.85 3.60 -11.61
C PHE A 24 4.29 2.18 -11.99
N VAL A 25 4.00 1.19 -11.14
CA VAL A 25 4.42 -0.20 -11.38
C VAL A 25 3.76 -0.81 -12.60
N ILE A 26 2.49 -0.45 -12.88
CA ILE A 26 1.78 -0.94 -14.06
C ILE A 26 2.40 -0.40 -15.34
N ILE A 27 2.70 0.90 -15.38
CA ILE A 27 3.33 1.53 -16.56
C ILE A 27 4.73 0.94 -16.79
N GLN A 28 5.49 0.72 -15.72
CA GLN A 28 6.87 0.28 -15.84
C GLN A 28 7.02 -1.21 -16.10
N GLY A 29 6.35 -2.07 -15.33
CA GLY A 29 6.53 -3.53 -15.36
C GLY A 29 5.25 -4.36 -15.50
N GLY A 30 4.08 -3.72 -15.56
CA GLY A 30 2.80 -4.40 -15.62
C GLY A 30 2.38 -5.05 -14.29
N SER A 31 1.28 -5.79 -14.36
CA SER A 31 0.67 -6.48 -13.23
C SER A 31 1.59 -7.52 -12.55
N PRO A 32 2.33 -8.35 -13.30
CA PRO A 32 3.19 -9.37 -12.68
C PRO A 32 4.32 -8.76 -11.85
N ASN A 33 4.85 -7.59 -12.26
CA ASN A 33 5.93 -6.93 -11.53
C ASN A 33 5.47 -6.49 -10.12
N LEU A 34 4.24 -6.01 -9.99
CA LEU A 34 3.66 -5.70 -8.68
C LEU A 34 3.57 -6.96 -7.81
N LEU A 35 2.98 -8.04 -8.33
CA LEU A 35 2.69 -9.24 -7.55
C LEU A 35 3.95 -9.98 -7.13
N TYR A 36 4.89 -10.19 -8.05
CA TYR A 36 6.18 -10.82 -7.75
C TYR A 36 7.09 -9.88 -6.97
N GLY A 37 7.02 -8.58 -7.22
CA GLY A 37 7.73 -7.56 -6.46
C GLY A 37 7.31 -7.52 -5.00
N LEU A 38 6.02 -7.71 -4.68
CA LEU A 38 5.54 -7.81 -3.29
C LEU A 38 6.17 -9.01 -2.56
N TRP A 39 6.27 -10.17 -3.19
CA TRP A 39 6.95 -11.34 -2.61
C TRP A 39 8.44 -11.08 -2.42
N PHE A 40 9.10 -10.50 -3.42
CA PHE A 40 10.51 -10.16 -3.34
C PHE A 40 10.81 -9.21 -2.18
N VAL A 41 10.04 -8.12 -2.08
CA VAL A 41 10.18 -7.13 -1.00
C VAL A 41 9.83 -7.73 0.35
N PHE A 42 8.79 -8.58 0.45
CA PHE A 42 8.45 -9.28 1.69
C PHE A 42 9.61 -10.10 2.24
N ILE A 43 10.29 -10.87 1.39
CA ILE A 43 11.44 -11.69 1.77
C ILE A 43 12.63 -10.80 2.17
N MET A 44 12.96 -9.79 1.34
CA MET A 44 14.09 -8.89 1.60
C MET A 44 13.92 -8.09 2.90
N TYR A 45 12.74 -7.49 3.10
CA TYR A 45 12.43 -6.80 4.35
C TYR A 45 12.31 -7.76 5.52
N GLY A 46 11.95 -9.03 5.31
CA GLY A 46 11.95 -10.04 6.34
C GLY A 46 13.30 -10.12 7.05
N PHE A 47 14.40 -10.22 6.30
CA PHE A 47 15.75 -10.22 6.88
C PHE A 47 16.02 -8.98 7.74
N VAL A 48 15.67 -7.78 7.25
CA VAL A 48 15.84 -6.53 7.98
C VAL A 48 15.01 -6.53 9.27
N VAL A 49 13.74 -6.90 9.17
CA VAL A 49 12.78 -6.92 10.29
C VAL A 49 13.19 -7.92 11.36
N TYR A 50 13.63 -9.13 10.98
CA TYR A 50 14.13 -10.11 11.94
C TYR A 50 15.38 -9.61 12.66
N THR A 51 16.33 -9.02 11.93
CA THR A 51 17.56 -8.48 12.52
C THR A 51 17.26 -7.33 13.49
N LEU A 52 16.34 -6.43 13.12
CA LEU A 52 15.90 -5.32 13.99
C LEU A 52 15.12 -5.82 15.22
N ALA A 53 14.27 -6.84 15.04
CA ALA A 53 13.53 -7.46 16.13
C ALA A 53 14.48 -8.13 17.14
N GLU A 54 15.52 -8.82 16.67
CA GLU A 54 16.57 -9.39 17.54
C GLU A 54 17.34 -8.27 18.27
N LEU A 55 17.79 -7.23 17.55
CA LEU A 55 18.52 -6.11 18.13
C LEU A 55 17.69 -5.41 19.22
N ALA A 56 16.40 -5.14 18.96
CA ALA A 56 15.49 -4.52 19.91
C ALA A 56 15.20 -5.40 21.14
N SER A 57 15.28 -6.73 20.99
CA SER A 57 15.13 -7.67 22.10
C SER A 57 16.36 -7.73 23.02
N VAL A 58 17.55 -7.41 22.49
CA VAL A 58 18.82 -7.41 23.23
C VAL A 58 19.13 -6.05 23.85
N TYR A 59 18.87 -4.97 23.12
CA TYR A 59 19.14 -3.59 23.55
C TYR A 59 17.86 -2.74 23.60
N PRO A 60 16.99 -2.96 24.60
CA PRO A 60 15.76 -2.17 24.72
C PRO A 60 16.08 -0.74 25.21
N SER A 61 15.98 0.26 24.34
CA SER A 61 15.98 1.69 24.70
C SER A 61 14.55 2.15 24.99
N ALA A 62 14.10 2.02 26.25
CA ALA A 62 12.78 2.49 26.67
C ALA A 62 12.87 3.91 27.26
N GLY A 63 12.17 4.88 26.65
CA GLY A 63 12.09 6.28 27.08
C GLY A 63 11.00 6.58 28.12
N GLY A 64 10.16 5.59 28.46
CA GLY A 64 9.26 5.64 29.62
C GLY A 64 8.21 6.75 29.59
N HIS A 65 7.21 6.65 28.72
CA HIS A 65 5.91 7.33 28.91
C HIS A 65 4.79 6.31 28.81
N HIS A 66 3.74 6.42 29.63
CA HIS A 66 2.55 5.58 29.43
C HIS A 66 1.90 5.99 28.12
N LEU A 67 1.99 5.14 27.09
CA LEU A 67 0.92 5.05 26.08
C LEU A 67 -0.36 4.73 26.87
N GLY A 68 -1.09 5.79 27.21
CA GLY A 68 -2.31 5.68 28.02
C GLY A 68 -3.23 4.66 27.39
N SER A 69 -3.85 3.83 28.25
CA SER A 69 -4.85 2.80 27.94
C SER A 69 -6.14 3.42 27.36
N ASN A 70 -5.99 4.16 26.27
CA ASN A 70 -7.04 4.71 25.48
C ASN A 70 -7.15 3.74 24.31
N ASN A 71 -8.27 3.01 24.19
CA ASN A 71 -8.57 2.09 23.08
C ASN A 71 -8.56 2.76 21.68
N LEU A 72 -7.98 3.95 21.53
CA LEU A 72 -7.85 4.70 20.30
C LEU A 72 -7.02 3.93 19.26
N GLY A 73 -5.89 3.33 19.66
CA GLY A 73 -5.04 2.56 18.73
C GLY A 73 -5.78 1.36 18.14
N SER A 74 -6.46 0.57 18.97
CA SER A 74 -7.27 -0.57 18.51
C SER A 74 -8.46 -0.14 17.65
N ARG A 75 -9.09 1.01 17.94
CA ARG A 75 -10.16 1.57 17.11
C ARG A 75 -9.68 2.05 15.75
N ILE A 76 -8.52 2.71 15.67
CA ILE A 76 -7.92 3.15 14.40
C ILE A 76 -7.59 1.94 13.51
N VAL A 77 -7.09 0.85 14.09
CA VAL A 77 -6.85 -0.39 13.34
C VAL A 77 -8.13 -1.03 12.86
N ALA A 78 -9.15 -1.13 13.71
CA ALA A 78 -10.44 -1.63 13.29
C ALA A 78 -10.99 -0.82 12.11
N LEU A 79 -10.89 0.51 12.16
CA LEU A 79 -11.28 1.39 11.06
C LEU A 79 -10.44 1.15 9.79
N SER A 80 -9.11 1.00 9.91
CA SER A 80 -8.23 0.71 8.78
C SER A 80 -8.55 -0.65 8.14
N LEU A 81 -8.81 -1.69 8.95
CA LEU A 81 -9.18 -3.02 8.45
C LEU A 81 -10.56 -3.02 7.81
N ILE A 82 -11.53 -2.29 8.37
CA ILE A 82 -12.85 -2.09 7.75
C ILE A 82 -12.69 -1.36 6.42
N ALA A 83 -11.86 -0.31 6.36
CA ALA A 83 -11.59 0.43 5.13
C ALA A 83 -10.91 -0.46 4.08
N PHE A 84 -9.95 -1.30 4.48
CA PHE A 84 -9.32 -2.30 3.63
C PHE A 84 -10.36 -3.29 3.05
N LEU A 85 -11.20 -3.88 3.89
CA LEU A 85 -12.24 -4.80 3.46
C LEU A 85 -13.24 -4.12 2.53
N ALA A 86 -13.70 -2.92 2.89
CA ALA A 86 -14.60 -2.13 2.07
C ALA A 86 -13.97 -1.80 0.71
N ALA A 87 -12.72 -1.32 0.67
CA ALA A 87 -12.01 -1.03 -0.58
C ALA A 87 -11.88 -2.26 -1.47
N THR A 88 -11.51 -3.40 -0.89
CA THR A 88 -11.39 -4.68 -1.60
C THR A 88 -12.74 -5.12 -2.18
N ILE A 89 -13.79 -5.17 -1.36
CA ILE A 89 -15.14 -5.60 -1.78
C ILE A 89 -15.72 -4.64 -2.82
N ILE A 90 -15.61 -3.32 -2.62
CA ILE A 90 -16.11 -2.32 -3.54
C ILE A 90 -15.40 -2.44 -4.90
N SER A 91 -14.08 -2.66 -4.90
CA SER A 91 -13.31 -2.82 -6.14
C SER A 91 -13.74 -4.05 -6.95
N LEU A 92 -14.14 -5.14 -6.29
CA LEU A 92 -14.72 -6.31 -6.96
C LEU A 92 -16.12 -6.01 -7.48
N VAL A 93 -17.02 -5.56 -6.61
CA VAL A 93 -18.44 -5.37 -6.94
C VAL A 93 -18.66 -4.30 -8.02
N ARG A 94 -17.80 -3.27 -8.07
CA ARG A 94 -17.91 -2.15 -9.01
C ARG A 94 -17.11 -2.36 -10.31
N ALA A 95 -16.30 -3.41 -10.41
CA ALA A 95 -15.58 -3.70 -11.63
C ALA A 95 -16.57 -4.10 -12.74
N PRO A 96 -16.63 -3.36 -13.87
CA PRO A 96 -17.53 -3.71 -14.97
C PRO A 96 -17.06 -4.98 -15.70
N THR A 97 -15.75 -5.23 -15.69
CA THR A 97 -15.09 -6.37 -16.34
C THR A 97 -13.91 -6.82 -15.48
N TYR A 98 -13.50 -8.08 -15.66
CA TYR A 98 -12.35 -8.65 -14.97
C TYR A 98 -11.26 -9.02 -15.98
N GLN A 99 -10.00 -8.81 -15.59
CA GLN A 99 -8.83 -9.16 -16.39
C GLN A 99 -8.58 -10.67 -16.40
N SER A 100 -7.98 -11.19 -17.48
CA SER A 100 -7.61 -12.60 -17.58
C SER A 100 -6.42 -12.94 -16.67
N ALA A 101 -6.31 -14.20 -16.23
CA ALA A 101 -5.17 -14.65 -15.42
C ALA A 101 -3.83 -14.48 -16.15
N GLU A 102 -3.81 -14.63 -17.47
CA GLU A 102 -2.62 -14.37 -18.29
C GLU A 102 -2.20 -12.90 -18.20
N SER A 103 -3.16 -11.96 -18.31
CA SER A 103 -2.90 -10.52 -18.17
C SER A 103 -2.32 -10.16 -16.80
N VAL A 104 -2.85 -10.78 -15.74
CA VAL A 104 -2.45 -10.47 -14.36
C VAL A 104 -1.09 -11.07 -13.98
N TRP A 105 -0.84 -12.34 -14.35
CA TRP A 105 0.32 -13.08 -13.84
C TRP A 105 1.47 -13.21 -14.84
N VAL A 106 1.21 -13.03 -16.14
CA VAL A 106 2.20 -13.34 -17.19
C VAL A 106 2.54 -12.11 -18.03
N THR A 107 1.57 -11.23 -18.32
CA THR A 107 1.79 -10.09 -19.20
C THR A 107 2.67 -9.02 -18.57
N PHE A 108 3.96 -9.09 -18.89
CA PHE A 108 4.95 -8.12 -18.47
C PHE A 108 5.02 -6.96 -19.47
N VAL A 109 4.98 -5.74 -18.96
CA VAL A 109 5.11 -4.52 -19.75
C VAL A 109 6.52 -3.99 -19.57
N ASP A 110 7.17 -3.50 -20.64
CA ASP A 110 8.44 -2.78 -20.54
C ASP A 110 8.20 -1.30 -20.85
N GLY A 111 7.92 -0.51 -19.81
CA GLY A 111 7.81 0.94 -19.90
C GLY A 111 9.14 1.67 -19.74
N SER A 112 10.24 0.93 -19.49
CA SER A 112 11.52 1.51 -19.08
C SER A 112 12.40 1.92 -20.27
N GLY A 113 12.22 1.27 -21.42
CA GLY A 113 13.04 1.48 -22.63
C GLY A 113 14.41 0.80 -22.60
N TRP A 114 14.75 0.06 -21.53
CA TRP A 114 16.03 -0.64 -21.40
C TRP A 114 16.07 -2.00 -22.12
N GLY A 115 14.94 -2.52 -22.58
CA GLY A 115 14.85 -3.78 -23.31
C GLY A 115 15.22 -5.02 -22.48
N ASN A 116 15.38 -4.88 -21.16
CA ASN A 116 15.74 -5.94 -20.24
C ASN A 116 14.70 -6.08 -19.13
N ARG A 117 14.01 -7.22 -19.10
CA ARG A 117 12.96 -7.53 -18.13
C ARG A 117 13.44 -7.48 -16.67
N GLY A 118 14.70 -7.82 -16.40
CA GLY A 118 15.27 -7.75 -15.05
C GLY A 118 15.42 -6.31 -14.57
N VAL A 119 15.87 -5.41 -15.44
CA VAL A 119 15.99 -3.97 -15.10
C VAL A 119 14.60 -3.39 -14.81
N VAL A 120 13.63 -3.71 -15.67
CA VAL A 120 12.23 -3.29 -15.48
C VAL A 120 11.66 -3.82 -14.16
N PHE A 121 11.94 -5.08 -13.82
CA PHE A 121 11.54 -5.65 -12.54
C PHE A 121 12.07 -4.81 -11.38
N PHE A 122 13.38 -4.57 -11.32
CA PHE A 122 14.00 -3.76 -10.26
C PHE A 122 13.54 -2.29 -10.23
N ILE A 123 13.13 -1.72 -11.37
CA ILE A 123 12.50 -0.39 -11.39
C ILE A 123 11.10 -0.44 -10.78
N GLY A 124 10.28 -1.43 -11.13
CA GLY A 124 8.91 -1.48 -10.62
C GLY A 124 8.76 -2.00 -9.19
N ILE A 125 9.77 -2.67 -8.60
CA ILE A 125 9.74 -3.04 -7.17
C ILE A 125 9.79 -1.81 -6.24
N LEU A 126 10.07 -0.61 -6.75
CA LEU A 126 9.97 0.64 -5.98
C LEU A 126 8.59 0.78 -5.32
N THR A 127 7.50 0.47 -6.03
CA THR A 127 6.13 0.53 -5.51
C THR A 127 5.91 -0.44 -4.33
N PRO A 128 6.14 -1.76 -4.47
CA PRO A 128 6.18 -2.68 -3.33
C PRO A 128 7.11 -2.24 -2.20
N GLY A 129 8.25 -1.59 -2.50
CA GLY A 129 9.18 -1.08 -1.49
C GLY A 129 8.57 0.00 -0.57
N TYR A 130 7.74 0.89 -1.12
CA TYR A 130 7.06 1.92 -0.33
C TYR A 130 6.09 1.36 0.73
N MET A 131 5.65 0.10 0.59
CA MET A 131 4.76 -0.60 1.52
C MET A 131 5.28 -0.59 2.97
N TYR A 132 6.61 -0.59 3.15
CA TYR A 132 7.27 -0.62 4.47
C TYR A 132 8.00 0.69 4.80
N GLY A 133 7.73 1.78 4.08
CA GLY A 133 8.37 3.08 4.33
C GLY A 133 8.10 3.63 5.74
N GLY A 134 6.95 3.29 6.34
CA GLY A 134 6.57 3.72 7.70
C GLY A 134 7.13 2.86 8.83
N LEU A 135 7.94 1.83 8.53
CA LEU A 135 8.36 0.85 9.54
C LEU A 135 9.27 1.47 10.62
N ASP A 136 10.05 2.50 10.26
CA ASP A 136 10.86 3.28 11.20
C ASP A 136 9.98 4.00 12.25
N GLY A 137 8.84 4.56 11.83
CA GLY A 137 7.90 5.20 12.73
C GLY A 137 7.35 4.26 13.82
N ALA A 138 7.22 2.96 13.50
CA ALA A 138 6.81 1.95 14.47
C ALA A 138 7.89 1.70 15.54
N ILE A 139 9.16 1.85 15.20
CA ILE A 139 10.29 1.72 16.15
C ILE A 139 10.29 2.90 17.11
N HIS A 140 10.24 4.14 16.59
CA HIS A 140 10.22 5.35 17.41
C HIS A 140 9.05 5.35 18.41
N LEU A 141 7.85 4.96 17.96
CA LEU A 141 6.68 4.86 18.85
C LEU A 141 6.80 3.69 19.85
N ALA A 142 7.59 2.67 19.55
CA ALA A 142 7.82 1.56 20.45
C ALA A 142 8.85 1.88 21.55
N GLU A 143 9.67 2.94 21.40
CA GLU A 143 10.54 3.47 22.48
C GLU A 143 9.72 4.05 23.64
N GLU A 144 8.47 4.46 23.39
CA GLU A 144 7.53 4.91 24.40
C GLU A 144 6.85 3.73 25.13
N ALA A 145 7.06 2.48 24.71
CA ALA A 145 6.44 1.33 25.36
C ALA A 145 7.12 0.97 26.70
N THR A 146 6.31 0.70 27.72
CA THR A 146 6.78 0.25 29.06
C THR A 146 7.49 -1.11 29.04
N ASN A 147 7.26 -1.93 28.01
CA ASN A 147 7.91 -3.23 27.81
C ASN A 147 8.55 -3.31 26.41
N ALA A 148 9.50 -2.40 26.12
CA ALA A 148 10.14 -2.28 24.81
C ALA A 148 10.76 -3.59 24.29
N ARG A 149 11.34 -4.41 25.18
CA ARG A 149 11.97 -5.69 24.84
C ARG A 149 11.05 -6.67 24.12
N GLU A 150 9.76 -6.67 24.46
CA GLU A 150 8.76 -7.56 23.85
C GLU A 150 7.85 -6.81 22.87
N ALA A 151 7.57 -5.54 23.18
CA ALA A 151 6.72 -4.67 22.38
C ALA A 151 7.29 -4.39 20.99
N VAL A 152 8.56 -4.00 20.90
CA VAL A 152 9.19 -3.59 19.65
C VAL A 152 9.29 -4.77 18.67
N PRO A 153 9.81 -5.96 19.07
CA PRO A 153 9.89 -7.10 18.15
C PRO A 153 8.51 -7.54 17.65
N LEU A 154 7.50 -7.52 18.54
CA LEU A 154 6.14 -7.88 18.18
C LEU A 154 5.54 -6.88 17.19
N ALA A 155 5.72 -5.57 17.40
CA ALA A 155 5.25 -4.53 16.50
C ALA A 155 5.85 -4.68 15.08
N LEU A 156 7.16 -4.93 15.03
CA LEU A 156 7.89 -5.11 13.78
C LEU A 156 7.38 -6.32 12.98
N LEU A 157 7.28 -7.48 13.63
CA LEU A 157 6.84 -8.72 13.00
C LEU A 157 5.36 -8.68 12.58
N SER A 158 4.50 -8.08 13.42
CA SER A 158 3.08 -7.93 13.09
C SER A 158 2.88 -7.01 11.91
N THR A 159 3.61 -5.89 11.87
CA THR A 159 3.51 -4.89 10.78
C THR A 159 4.03 -5.45 9.46
N TRP A 160 5.14 -6.17 9.49
CA TRP A 160 5.69 -6.85 8.31
C TRP A 160 4.71 -7.87 7.73
N SER A 161 4.19 -8.77 8.58
CA SER A 161 3.32 -9.88 8.16
C SER A 161 1.94 -9.40 7.72
N LEU A 162 1.26 -8.59 8.53
CA LEU A 162 -0.07 -8.05 8.19
C LEU A 162 0.03 -7.11 6.99
N GLY A 163 1.09 -6.31 6.92
CA GLY A 163 1.41 -5.41 5.80
C GLY A 163 1.42 -6.14 4.47
N PHE A 164 2.11 -7.28 4.43
CA PHE A 164 2.14 -8.13 3.25
C PHE A 164 0.78 -8.73 2.90
N VAL A 165 0.09 -9.37 3.85
CA VAL A 165 -1.17 -10.07 3.58
C VAL A 165 -2.22 -9.13 2.98
N THR A 166 -2.43 -7.99 3.62
CA THR A 166 -3.40 -6.99 3.16
C THR A 166 -3.02 -6.38 1.81
N SER A 167 -1.75 -6.02 1.62
CA SER A 167 -1.27 -5.44 0.36
C SER A 167 -1.34 -6.45 -0.78
N PHE A 168 -1.05 -7.72 -0.52
CA PHE A 168 -1.15 -8.78 -1.51
C PHE A 168 -2.60 -9.02 -1.93
N ILE A 169 -3.54 -9.08 -0.97
CA ILE A 169 -4.97 -9.24 -1.26
C ILE A 169 -5.48 -8.06 -2.09
N VAL A 170 -5.20 -6.82 -1.69
CA VAL A 170 -5.67 -5.65 -2.43
C VAL A 170 -5.01 -5.55 -3.81
N ALA A 171 -3.71 -5.91 -3.93
CA ALA A 171 -3.01 -5.89 -5.20
C ALA A 171 -3.62 -6.89 -6.18
N VAL A 172 -3.79 -8.16 -5.78
CA VAL A 172 -4.42 -9.18 -6.64
C VAL A 172 -5.82 -8.71 -7.06
N THR A 173 -6.62 -8.24 -6.10
CA THR A 173 -7.97 -7.75 -6.36
C THR A 173 -7.97 -6.59 -7.34
N ALA A 174 -7.12 -5.58 -7.12
CA ALA A 174 -6.99 -4.42 -7.98
C ALA A 174 -6.51 -4.77 -9.39
N MET A 175 -5.65 -5.79 -9.54
CA MET A 175 -5.18 -6.24 -10.85
C MET A 175 -6.29 -6.95 -11.64
N TYR A 176 -7.10 -7.78 -10.98
CA TYR A 176 -8.25 -8.40 -11.64
C TYR A 176 -9.36 -7.40 -11.96
N SER A 177 -9.59 -6.42 -11.09
CA SER A 177 -10.58 -5.35 -11.28
C SER A 177 -10.07 -4.18 -12.12
N ALA A 178 -8.80 -4.21 -12.58
CA ALA A 178 -8.14 -3.08 -13.22
C ALA A 178 -8.89 -2.63 -14.48
N GLN A 179 -9.08 -1.31 -14.59
CA GLN A 179 -9.66 -0.62 -15.73
C GLN A 179 -8.66 0.42 -16.24
N ASP A 180 -9.06 1.23 -17.22
CA ASP A 180 -8.24 2.34 -17.71
C ASP A 180 -7.94 3.36 -16.58
N PHE A 181 -6.68 3.37 -16.14
CA PHE A 181 -6.17 4.24 -15.08
C PHE A 181 -6.17 5.71 -15.48
N THR A 182 -5.88 6.04 -16.74
CA THR A 182 -5.85 7.43 -17.23
C THR A 182 -7.26 7.99 -17.23
N THR A 183 -8.21 7.25 -17.79
CA THR A 183 -9.62 7.64 -17.77
C THR A 183 -10.15 7.77 -16.34
N THR A 184 -9.74 6.88 -15.43
CA THR A 184 -10.12 6.94 -14.01
C THR A 184 -9.57 8.18 -13.32
N ALA A 185 -8.28 8.49 -13.51
CA ALA A 185 -7.65 9.70 -12.97
C ALA A 185 -8.30 10.97 -13.50
N SER A 186 -8.58 11.05 -14.81
CA SER A 186 -9.29 12.18 -15.41
C SER A 186 -10.69 12.37 -14.80
N ARG A 187 -11.43 11.28 -14.54
CA ARG A 187 -12.76 11.33 -13.90
C ARG A 187 -12.72 11.84 -12.46
N LEU A 188 -11.66 11.57 -11.71
CA LEU A 188 -11.48 12.11 -10.36
C LEU A 188 -11.28 13.64 -10.42
N THR A 189 -10.37 14.11 -11.28
CA THR A 189 -10.13 15.55 -11.48
C THR A 189 -11.38 16.27 -11.95
N TRP A 190 -12.11 15.68 -12.90
CA TRP A 190 -13.37 16.21 -13.41
C TRP A 190 -14.45 16.32 -12.33
N ALA A 191 -14.56 15.33 -11.44
CA ALA A 191 -15.55 15.37 -10.35
C ALA A 191 -15.32 16.57 -9.42
N PHE A 192 -14.07 16.87 -9.08
CA PHE A 192 -13.72 18.07 -8.32
C PHE A 192 -13.93 19.37 -9.10
N ALA A 193 -13.61 19.38 -10.40
CA ALA A 193 -13.85 20.52 -11.27
C ALA A 193 -15.34 20.83 -11.43
N ARG A 194 -16.19 19.80 -11.57
CA ARG A 194 -17.66 19.91 -11.66
C ARG A 194 -18.23 20.63 -10.44
N ASP A 195 -17.69 20.35 -9.26
CA ASP A 195 -18.15 20.92 -7.99
C ASP A 195 -17.44 22.26 -7.67
N THR A 196 -16.84 22.90 -8.68
CA THR A 196 -16.11 24.18 -8.58
C THR A 196 -14.93 24.21 -7.61
N GLY A 197 -14.40 23.05 -7.23
CA GLY A 197 -13.31 22.93 -6.25
C GLY A 197 -11.90 23.23 -6.77
N LEU A 198 -11.74 23.53 -8.05
CA LEU A 198 -10.43 23.75 -8.70
C LEU A 198 -10.35 25.11 -9.40
N ILE A 199 -9.13 25.67 -9.45
CA ILE A 199 -8.81 26.77 -10.35
C ILE A 199 -9.03 26.32 -11.81
N PHE A 200 -9.72 27.12 -12.61
CA PHE A 200 -10.15 26.78 -13.99
C PHE A 200 -11.19 25.65 -14.09
N SER A 201 -12.01 25.45 -13.06
CA SER A 201 -13.13 24.49 -13.04
C SER A 201 -14.02 24.50 -14.29
N SER A 202 -14.24 25.67 -14.91
CA SER A 202 -15.04 25.80 -16.13
C SER A 202 -14.45 25.12 -17.37
N LYS A 203 -13.12 24.94 -17.42
CA LYS A 203 -12.45 24.20 -18.51
C LYS A 203 -12.27 22.73 -18.17
N LEU A 204 -11.93 22.42 -16.92
CA LEU A 204 -11.67 21.07 -16.43
C LEU A 204 -12.94 20.22 -16.21
N SER A 205 -14.11 20.85 -16.19
CA SER A 205 -15.41 20.16 -16.11
C SER A 205 -15.99 19.79 -17.48
N LEU A 206 -15.26 20.06 -18.58
CA LEU A 206 -15.71 19.67 -19.92
C LEU A 206 -15.54 18.16 -20.13
N MET A 207 -16.55 17.56 -20.76
CA MET A 207 -16.55 16.16 -21.16
C MET A 207 -16.39 16.09 -22.68
N ASN A 208 -15.52 15.22 -23.18
CA ASN A 208 -15.45 14.96 -24.61
C ASN A 208 -16.63 14.06 -25.02
N ASP A 209 -17.55 14.57 -25.82
CA ASP A 209 -18.76 13.86 -26.26
C ASP A 209 -18.46 12.54 -27.00
N ARG A 210 -17.34 12.46 -27.71
CA ARG A 210 -16.96 11.27 -28.50
C ARG A 210 -16.43 10.12 -27.65
N HIS A 211 -15.68 10.44 -26.60
CA HIS A 211 -15.00 9.45 -25.77
C HIS A 211 -15.64 9.27 -24.39
N GLN A 212 -16.63 10.09 -24.03
CA GLN A 212 -17.29 10.08 -22.71
C GLN A 212 -16.26 10.11 -21.57
N ALA A 213 -15.19 10.87 -21.80
CA ALA A 213 -14.05 11.03 -20.91
C ALA A 213 -13.77 12.53 -20.72
N PRO A 214 -13.37 12.97 -19.51
CA PRO A 214 -13.01 14.36 -19.27
C PRO A 214 -11.81 14.80 -20.09
N VAL A 215 -11.82 16.08 -20.50
CA VAL A 215 -10.77 16.71 -21.33
C VAL A 215 -9.58 17.15 -20.48
#